data_AF-A0A821PK65-F1
#
_entry.id   AF-A0A821PK65-F1
#
_cell.length_a   1.000
_cell.length_b   1.000
_cell.length_c   1.000
_cell.angle_alpha   90.00
_cell.angle_beta   90.00
_cell.angle_gamma   90.00
#
_symmetry.space_group_name_H-M   'P 1'
#
loop_
_entity.id
_entity.type
_entity.pdbx_description
1 polymer ?
#
loop_
_entity_poly.entity_id
_entity_poly.type
_entity_poly.pdbx_seq_one_letter_code
_entity_poly.pdbx_strand_id
1 'polypeptide(L)' 'MHDELTAAYGQGVVSYSTATHLIDRFSSGRESLEDNPRNSRPITVITKQNIDAIQDLVNDDPHISIDYVTTISDTVII' A
#
# COMPACT_ATOMS: atom_id res chain seq x y z
N MET A 1 20.68 10.45 22.72
CA MET A 1 19.59 9.58 22.21
C MET A 1 20.11 8.39 21.40
N HIS A 2 20.68 8.50 20.19
CA HIS A 2 21.21 7.31 19.49
C HIS A 2 22.36 6.62 20.26
N ASP A 3 23.24 7.39 20.88
CA ASP A 3 24.31 6.84 21.73
C ASP A 3 23.76 6.16 22.98
N GLU A 4 22.67 6.70 23.55
CA GLU A 4 21.97 6.09 24.69
C GLU A 4 21.29 4.77 24.28
N LEU A 5 20.66 4.73 23.11
CA LEU A 5 20.08 3.50 22.55
C LEU A 5 21.17 2.45 22.29
N THR A 6 22.30 2.85 21.71
CA THR A 6 23.44 1.97 21.49
C THR A 6 24.05 1.48 22.80
N ALA A 7 24.14 2.34 23.82
CA ALA A 7 24.64 1.95 25.15
C ALA A 7 23.70 0.96 25.85
N ALA A 8 22.38 1.13 25.70
CA ALA A 8 21.38 0.28 26.35
C ALA A 8 21.16 -1.06 25.63
N TYR A 9 21.15 -1.07 24.30
CA TYR A 9 20.74 -2.22 23.47
C TYR A 9 21.85 -2.80 22.58
N GLY A 10 23.02 -2.17 22.55
CA GLY A 10 24.17 -2.63 21.78
C GLY A 10 24.08 -2.34 20.28
N GLN A 11 24.74 -3.18 19.49
CA GLN A 11 24.77 -3.05 18.02
C GLN A 11 23.47 -3.55 17.38
N GLY A 12 23.07 -2.93 16.28
CA GLY A 12 21.84 -3.26 15.56
C GLY A 12 20.63 -2.40 15.92
N VAL A 13 20.83 -1.34 16.70
CA VAL A 13 19.80 -0.31 16.93
C VAL A 13 19.49 0.49 15.67
N VAL A 14 18.35 1.18 15.68
CA VAL A 14 17.97 2.10 14.60
C VAL A 14 19.06 3.14 14.38
N SER A 15 19.29 3.51 13.11
CA SER A 15 20.26 4.56 12.78
C SER A 15 19.91 5.88 13.44
N TYR A 16 20.92 6.75 13.61
CA TYR A 16 20.73 8.11 14.11
C TYR A 16 19.64 8.89 13.35
N SER A 17 19.61 8.75 12.02
CA SER A 17 18.62 9.42 11.16
C SER A 17 17.20 8.94 11.44
N THR A 18 17.01 7.63 11.58
CA THR A 18 15.70 7.04 11.92
C THR A 18 15.26 7.47 13.32
N ALA A 19 16.18 7.47 14.28
CA ALA A 19 15.91 7.91 15.65
C ALA A 19 15.43 9.39 15.68
N THR A 20 16.09 10.25 14.91
CA THR A 20 15.71 11.67 14.77
C THR A 20 14.35 11.83 14.08
N HIS A 21 14.10 11.06 13.02
CA HIS A 21 12.81 11.08 12.32
C HIS A 21 11.64 10.66 13.24
N LEU A 22 11.86 9.68 14.10
CA LEU A 22 10.85 9.25 15.09
C LEU A 22 10.58 10.35 16.12
N ILE A 23 11.61 11.02 16.65
CA ILE A 23 11.43 12.17 17.57
C ILE A 23 10.54 13.24 16.93
N ASP A 24 10.82 13.61 15.68
CA ASP A 24 10.05 14.63 14.96
C ASP A 24 8.58 14.21 14.77
N ARG A 25 8.34 12.94 14.42
CA ARG A 25 6.98 12.36 14.35
C ARG A 25 6.25 12.44 15.69
N PHE A 26 6.88 12.02 16.79
CA PHE A 26 6.24 12.09 18.11
C PHE A 26 6.00 13.54 18.55
N SER A 27 6.95 14.43 18.27
CA SER A 27 6.85 15.86 18.61
C SER A 27 5.75 16.58 17.82
N SER A 28 5.40 16.09 16.62
CA SER A 28 4.27 16.58 15.81
C SER A 28 2.92 16.00 16.22
N GLY A 29 2.85 15.26 17.33
CA GLY A 29 1.60 14.75 17.92
C GLY A 29 1.17 13.38 17.41
N ARG A 30 2.01 12.66 16.66
CA ARG A 30 1.74 11.26 16.31
C ARG A 30 2.07 10.38 17.50
N GLU A 31 1.10 9.62 18.00
CA GLU A 31 1.31 8.66 19.11
C GLU A 31 1.51 7.21 18.63
N SER A 32 1.10 6.92 17.40
CA SER A 32 1.15 5.56 16.86
C SER A 32 2.58 5.11 16.55
N LEU A 33 2.93 3.92 17.06
CA LEU A 33 4.17 3.20 16.78
C LEU A 33 4.13 2.42 15.46
N GLU A 34 2.93 2.16 14.94
CA GLU A 34 2.75 1.40 13.71
C GLU A 34 3.19 2.21 12.49
N ASP A 35 3.64 1.51 11.45
CA ASP A 35 3.90 2.12 10.16
C ASP A 35 2.59 2.65 9.55
N ASN A 36 2.70 3.78 8.83
CA ASN A 36 1.57 4.21 8.00
C ASN A 36 1.28 3.12 6.95
N PRO A 37 0.01 3.00 6.50
CA PRO A 37 -0.32 2.14 5.38
C PRO A 37 0.66 2.38 4.25
N ARG A 38 1.37 1.33 3.85
CA ARG A 38 2.29 1.42 2.71
C ARG A 38 1.45 1.73 1.49
N ASN A 39 1.80 2.82 0.80
CA ASN A 39 1.19 3.14 -0.47
C ASN A 39 1.67 2.10 -1.49
N SER A 40 0.93 1.01 -1.60
CA SER A 40 1.10 0.06 -2.70
C SER A 40 0.82 0.78 -4.01
N ARG A 41 1.30 0.21 -5.13
CA ARG A 41 0.87 0.67 -6.45
C ARG A 41 -0.66 0.72 -6.43
N PRO A 42 -1.30 1.87 -6.78
CA PRO A 42 -2.74 1.91 -6.84
C PRO A 42 -3.18 0.81 -7.80
N ILE A 43 -3.92 -0.16 -7.27
CA ILE A 43 -4.51 -1.20 -8.09
C ILE A 43 -5.74 -0.56 -8.70
N THR A 44 -5.53 0.25 -9.75
CA THR A 44 -6.60 0.85 -10.56
C THR A 44 -7.50 -0.22 -11.17
N VAL A 45 -7.04 -1.48 -11.18
CA VAL A 45 -7.80 -2.67 -11.59
C VAL A 45 -8.96 -2.99 -10.64
N ILE A 46 -8.80 -2.84 -9.32
CA ILE A 46 -9.80 -3.27 -8.33
C ILE A 46 -10.58 -2.05 -7.82
N THR A 47 -11.26 -1.36 -8.74
CA THR A 47 -12.26 -0.37 -8.37
C THR A 47 -13.64 -1.02 -8.39
N LYS A 48 -14.57 -0.51 -7.57
CA LYS A 48 -15.96 -0.99 -7.60
C LYS A 48 -16.57 -0.90 -9.00
N GLN A 49 -16.29 0.18 -9.72
CA GLN A 49 -16.72 0.38 -11.09
C GLN A 49 -16.24 -0.73 -12.04
N ASN A 50 -14.97 -1.13 -11.94
CA ASN A 50 -14.43 -2.19 -12.80
C ASN A 50 -14.99 -3.57 -12.43
N ILE A 51 -15.23 -3.81 -11.14
CA ILE A 51 -15.87 -5.05 -10.66
C ILE A 51 -17.30 -5.14 -11.23
N ASP A 52 -18.08 -4.06 -11.09
CA ASP A 52 -19.45 -4.01 -11.58
C ASP A 52 -19.50 -4.19 -13.11
N ALA A 53 -18.61 -3.54 -13.87
CA ALA A 53 -18.54 -3.67 -15.33
C ALA A 53 -18.15 -5.08 -15.80
N ILE A 54 -17.20 -5.75 -15.13
CA ILE A 54 -16.85 -7.14 -15.44
C ILE A 54 -18.02 -8.07 -15.08
N GLN A 55 -18.72 -7.80 -13.97
CA GLN A 55 -19.85 -8.61 -13.54
C GLN A 55 -21.03 -8.51 -14.51
N ASP A 56 -21.33 -7.31 -15.02
CA ASP A 56 -22.33 -7.11 -16.07
C ASP A 56 -21.95 -7.86 -17.36
N LEU A 57 -20.68 -7.76 -17.78
CA LEU A 57 -20.17 -8.45 -18.97
C LEU A 57 -20.31 -9.98 -18.88
N VAL A 58 -20.04 -10.56 -17.71
CA VAL A 58 -20.18 -12.02 -17.46
C VAL A 58 -21.66 -12.43 -17.36
N ASN A 59 -22.53 -11.56 -16.83
CA ASN A 59 -23.97 -11.82 -16.77
C ASN A 59 -24.60 -11.80 -18.17
N ASP A 60 -24.14 -10.90 -19.04
CA ASP A 60 -24.61 -10.78 -20.42
C ASP A 60 -24.15 -11.95 -21.30
N ASP A 61 -22.89 -12.40 -21.15
CA ASP A 61 -22.36 -13.60 -21.80
C ASP A 61 -21.57 -14.49 -20.82
N PRO A 62 -22.21 -15.54 -20.25
CA PRO A 62 -21.54 -16.47 -19.35
C PRO A 62 -20.43 -17.32 -19.99
N HIS A 63 -20.33 -17.37 -21.32
CA HIS A 63 -19.31 -18.13 -22.05
C HIS A 63 -18.11 -17.28 -22.47
N ILE A 64 -18.05 -16.04 -22.02
CA ILE A 64 -16.97 -15.12 -22.34
C ILE A 64 -15.60 -15.65 -21.88
N SER A 65 -14.61 -15.54 -22.77
CA SER A 65 -13.24 -15.97 -22.46
C SER A 65 -12.55 -14.98 -21.52
N ILE A 66 -11.76 -15.49 -20.59
CA ILE A 66 -10.92 -14.70 -19.70
C ILE A 66 -9.99 -13.75 -20.50
N ASP A 67 -9.42 -14.23 -21.61
CA ASP A 67 -8.54 -13.41 -22.47
C ASP A 67 -9.24 -12.19 -23.07
N TYR A 68 -10.54 -12.31 -23.31
CA TYR A 68 -11.35 -11.22 -23.82
C TYR A 68 -11.69 -10.21 -22.72
N VAL A 69 -12.06 -10.71 -21.53
CA VAL A 69 -12.31 -9.87 -20.34
C VAL A 69 -11.06 -9.08 -19.95
N THR A 70 -9.88 -9.70 -19.98
CA THR A 70 -8.61 -9.02 -19.68
C THR A 70 -8.27 -7.96 -20.73
N THR A 71 -8.47 -8.27 -22.02
CA THR A 71 -8.25 -7.30 -23.09
C THR A 71 -9.12 -6.04 -22.94
N ILE A 72 -10.40 -6.21 -22.57
CA ILE A 72 -11.31 -5.07 -22.31
C ILE A 72 -10.87 -4.30 -21.07
N SER A 73 -10.57 -5.01 -19.98
CA SER A 73 -10.10 -4.41 -18.72
C SER A 73 -8.83 -3.57 -18.94
N ASP A 74 -7.85 -4.09 -19.69
CA ASP A 74 -6.60 -3.38 -19.96
C ASP A 74 -6.77 -2.16 -20.88
N THR A 75 -7.79 -2.17 -21.76
CA THR A 75 -8.10 -1.04 -22.65
C THR A 75 -8.82 0.10 -21.92
N VAL A 76 -9.59 -0.21 -20.86
CA VAL A 76 -10.41 0.75 -20.12
C VAL A 76 -9.66 1.37 -18.92
N ILE A 77 -8.54 0.78 -18.50
CA ILE A 77 -7.82 1.13 -17.24
C ILE A 77 -6.52 1.93 -17.49
N ILE A 78 -6.36 2.58 -18.65
CA ILE A 78 -5.28 3.57 -18.91
C ILE A 78 -5.81 5.00 -18.78
#